data_AF-A0A7W1F2S3-F1
#
_entry.id   AF-A0A7W1F2S3-F1
#
_cell.length_a   1.000
_cell.length_b   1.000
_cell.length_c   1.000
_cell.angle_alpha   90.00
_cell.angle_beta   90.00
_cell.angle_gamma   90.00
#
_symmetry.space_group_name_H-M   'P 1'
#
loop_
_entity.id
_entity.type
_entity.pdbx_description
1 polymer ?
#
loop_
_entity_poly.entity_id
_entity_poly.type
_entity_poly.pdbx_seq_one_letter_code
_entity_poly.pdbx_strand_id
1 'polypeptide(L)'
;MPALQSDAAIVRLQTVACALGLCVALIGIGVLVGWAFDIAWLKTVLPGLVTMKPNAAAGFVAGGFALVLLARPRRLPARLLGGFCAGICLAIGAGTLAQYLFGVDLGIDELLFREPPQAFASLAPTRMHPTSAFAFLLSGSALCRLVGGRVHGSRLAQGTMLVVLTIALITLLGYLYGVREFHGLARYGQMALHTTVGFTVLSIGLLCARPDVGMMPAIVGAGAGSRIARPLLLGATIVPIVVGAVVMHNLRHGAYGQEFALAIQVALTVACFLPIICLVAVVLNRSDAARLASERDLREAHADLERRVVERTAELSASVESLRVAKEGAEAATQAKSAF
;
A
#
# COMPACT_ATOMS: atom_id res chain seq x y z
N MET A 1 14.37 15.57 -6.07
CA MET A 1 12.99 15.25 -6.54
C MET A 1 12.96 13.78 -6.87
N PRO A 2 12.08 12.95 -6.27
CA PRO A 2 12.08 11.52 -6.54
C PRO A 2 11.71 11.30 -8.01
N ALA A 3 12.46 10.41 -8.67
CA ALA A 3 12.31 10.05 -10.07
C ALA A 3 10.83 9.94 -10.46
N LEU A 4 10.44 10.76 -11.43
CA LEU A 4 9.15 10.77 -12.09
C LEU A 4 8.73 9.32 -12.37
N GLN A 5 7.84 8.76 -11.53
CA GLN A 5 7.02 7.66 -12.01
C GLN A 5 6.32 8.21 -13.24
N SER A 6 6.42 7.54 -14.39
CA SER A 6 5.66 7.95 -15.56
C SER A 6 4.19 8.07 -15.14
N ASP A 7 3.49 9.13 -15.56
CA ASP A 7 2.09 9.36 -15.20
C ASP A 7 1.23 8.10 -15.43
N ALA A 8 1.60 7.29 -16.42
CA ALA A 8 1.05 5.97 -16.71
C ALA A 8 1.11 4.98 -15.52
N ALA A 9 2.20 4.93 -14.75
CA ALA A 9 2.34 4.03 -13.60
C ALA A 9 1.46 4.45 -12.41
N ILE A 10 1.38 5.76 -12.13
CA ILE A 10 0.48 6.32 -11.11
C ILE A 10 -0.96 6.01 -11.47
N VAL A 11 -1.32 6.24 -12.74
CA VAL A 11 -2.63 5.88 -13.28
C VAL A 11 -2.86 4.38 -13.07
N ARG A 12 -2.00 3.48 -13.54
CA ARG A 12 -2.20 2.02 -13.36
C ARG A 12 -2.50 1.62 -11.91
N LEU A 13 -1.76 2.14 -10.93
CA LEU A 13 -2.01 1.84 -9.51
C LEU A 13 -3.33 2.40 -8.99
N GLN A 14 -3.72 3.60 -9.41
CA GLN A 14 -5.04 4.12 -9.09
C GLN A 14 -6.15 3.30 -9.74
N THR A 15 -5.93 2.72 -10.93
CA THR A 15 -6.90 1.78 -11.54
C THR A 15 -7.00 0.52 -10.68
N VAL A 16 -5.87 -0.01 -10.21
CA VAL A 16 -5.83 -1.15 -9.28
C VAL A 16 -6.59 -0.81 -7.99
N ALA A 17 -6.38 0.38 -7.42
CA ALA A 17 -7.14 0.85 -6.26
C ALA A 17 -8.65 0.86 -6.49
N CYS A 18 -9.12 1.35 -7.65
CA CYS A 18 -10.53 1.29 -8.01
C CYS A 18 -11.04 -0.15 -8.16
N ALA A 19 -10.28 -1.03 -8.81
CA ALA A 19 -10.67 -2.44 -8.98
C ALA A 19 -10.78 -3.16 -7.63
N LEU A 20 -9.83 -2.91 -6.72
CA LEU A 20 -9.85 -3.45 -5.35
C LEU A 20 -11.02 -2.88 -4.54
N GLY A 21 -11.30 -1.58 -4.67
CA GLY A 21 -12.46 -0.95 -4.04
C GLY A 21 -13.79 -1.53 -4.54
N LEU A 22 -13.91 -1.78 -5.84
CA LEU A 22 -15.09 -2.44 -6.41
C LEU A 22 -15.22 -3.89 -5.91
N CYS A 23 -14.10 -4.63 -5.85
CA CYS A 23 -14.08 -5.98 -5.30
C CYS A 23 -14.59 -6.01 -3.84
N VAL A 24 -14.12 -5.08 -3.00
CA VAL A 24 -14.59 -4.93 -1.61
C VAL A 24 -16.09 -4.60 -1.55
N ALA A 25 -16.58 -3.69 -2.40
CA ALA A 25 -17.99 -3.37 -2.46
C ALA A 25 -18.83 -4.58 -2.89
N LEU A 26 -18.37 -5.36 -3.87
CA LEU A 26 -19.03 -6.57 -4.33
C LEU A 26 -19.07 -7.67 -3.26
N ILE A 27 -18.01 -7.83 -2.47
CA ILE A 27 -18.02 -8.73 -1.30
C ILE A 27 -19.13 -8.32 -0.33
N GLY A 28 -19.21 -7.03 0.02
CA GLY A 28 -20.27 -6.51 0.89
C GLY A 28 -21.68 -6.70 0.31
N ILE A 29 -21.87 -6.39 -0.98
CA ILE A 29 -23.15 -6.59 -1.66
C ILE A 29 -23.55 -8.07 -1.66
N GLY A 30 -22.61 -8.97 -1.98
CA GLY A 30 -22.85 -10.41 -1.97
C GLY A 30 -23.33 -10.91 -0.62
N VAL A 31 -22.71 -10.44 0.48
CA VAL A 31 -23.13 -10.79 1.84
C VAL A 31 -24.53 -10.22 2.14
N LEU A 32 -24.83 -8.97 1.76
CA LEU A 32 -26.16 -8.39 1.94
C LEU A 32 -27.25 -9.15 1.17
N VAL A 33 -26.95 -9.58 -0.07
CA VAL A 33 -27.82 -10.48 -0.85
C VAL A 33 -27.99 -11.82 -0.13
N GLY A 34 -26.91 -12.35 0.45
CA GLY A 34 -26.96 -13.56 1.29
C GLY A 34 -27.89 -13.44 2.49
N TRP A 35 -27.95 -12.26 3.11
CA TRP A 35 -28.91 -11.97 4.18
C TRP A 35 -30.33 -11.80 3.65
N ALA A 36 -30.52 -11.10 2.54
CA ALA A 36 -31.85 -10.84 1.96
C ALA A 36 -32.56 -12.12 1.48
N PHE A 37 -31.83 -13.07 0.92
CA PHE A 37 -32.36 -14.32 0.36
C PHE A 37 -32.05 -15.57 1.19
N ASP A 38 -31.50 -15.39 2.40
CA ASP A 38 -31.09 -16.47 3.30
C ASP A 38 -30.09 -17.48 2.69
N ILE A 39 -29.18 -17.01 1.85
CA ILE A 39 -28.18 -17.84 1.17
C ILE A 39 -26.94 -18.01 2.05
N ALA A 40 -26.77 -19.20 2.64
CA ALA A 40 -25.74 -19.48 3.64
C ALA A 40 -24.30 -19.25 3.15
N TRP A 41 -23.94 -19.69 1.93
CA TRP A 41 -22.57 -19.58 1.40
C TRP A 41 -22.15 -18.15 1.05
N LEU A 42 -23.12 -17.23 0.92
CA LEU A 42 -22.85 -15.80 0.78
C LEU A 42 -22.61 -15.12 2.13
N LYS A 43 -23.21 -15.67 3.20
CA LYS A 43 -23.02 -15.20 4.58
C LYS A 43 -21.77 -15.78 5.24
N THR A 44 -21.34 -16.98 4.83
CA THR A 44 -20.11 -17.64 5.29
C THR A 44 -19.38 -18.35 4.16
N VAL A 45 -18.05 -18.22 4.12
CA VAL A 45 -17.24 -18.78 3.01
C VAL A 45 -17.15 -20.30 3.07
N LEU A 46 -17.06 -20.86 4.28
CA LEU A 46 -17.06 -22.31 4.50
C LEU A 46 -18.06 -22.67 5.59
N PRO A 47 -18.77 -23.81 5.47
CA PRO A 47 -19.63 -24.32 6.53
C PRO A 47 -18.88 -24.41 7.86
N GLY A 48 -19.50 -23.92 8.94
CA GLY A 48 -18.91 -23.91 10.29
C GLY A 48 -18.02 -22.70 10.61
N LEU A 49 -17.74 -21.81 9.66
CA LEU A 49 -17.09 -20.52 9.93
C LEU A 49 -18.10 -19.44 10.29
N VAL A 50 -17.63 -18.41 11.00
CA VAL A 50 -18.45 -17.27 11.44
C VAL A 50 -19.00 -16.50 10.23
N THR A 51 -20.29 -16.20 10.27
CA THR A 51 -20.97 -15.37 9.27
C THR A 51 -20.59 -13.91 9.41
N MET A 52 -20.47 -13.19 8.29
CA MET A 52 -20.28 -11.75 8.33
C MET A 52 -21.60 -11.01 8.59
N LYS A 53 -21.57 -10.10 9.56
CA LYS A 53 -22.75 -9.34 9.98
C LYS A 53 -23.20 -8.31 8.92
N PRO A 54 -24.51 -8.02 8.80
CA PRO A 54 -25.03 -7.07 7.81
C PRO A 54 -24.43 -5.66 7.89
N ASN A 55 -24.24 -5.14 9.10
CA ASN A 55 -23.63 -3.83 9.30
C ASN A 55 -22.16 -3.80 8.82
N ALA A 56 -21.39 -4.87 9.03
CA ALA A 56 -20.06 -5.03 8.46
C ALA A 56 -20.12 -5.03 6.92
N ALA A 57 -21.11 -5.69 6.33
CA ALA A 57 -21.30 -5.73 4.89
C ALA A 57 -21.59 -4.35 4.30
N ALA A 58 -22.50 -3.60 4.92
CA ALA A 58 -22.74 -2.19 4.59
C ALA A 58 -21.48 -1.33 4.74
N GLY A 59 -20.67 -1.58 5.77
CA GLY A 59 -19.37 -0.94 5.99
C GLY A 59 -18.39 -1.16 4.83
N PHE A 60 -18.29 -2.38 4.29
CA PHE A 60 -17.46 -2.64 3.11
C PHE A 60 -18.04 -2.09 1.82
N VAL A 61 -19.36 -2.10 1.63
CA VAL A 61 -20.00 -1.42 0.50
C VAL A 61 -19.62 0.06 0.50
N ALA A 62 -19.80 0.72 1.64
CA ALA A 62 -19.45 2.13 1.82
C ALA A 62 -17.93 2.36 1.66
N GLY A 63 -17.08 1.55 2.30
CA GLY A 63 -15.62 1.67 2.21
C GLY A 63 -15.07 1.44 0.80
N GLY A 64 -15.62 0.46 0.07
CA GLY A 64 -15.27 0.15 -1.31
C GLY A 64 -15.64 1.27 -2.27
N PHE A 65 -16.87 1.80 -2.19
CA PHE A 65 -17.28 2.96 -2.99
C PHE A 65 -16.49 4.22 -2.62
N ALA A 66 -16.23 4.46 -1.34
CA ALA A 66 -15.38 5.55 -0.90
C ALA A 66 -13.99 5.46 -1.55
N LEU A 67 -13.37 4.28 -1.56
CA LEU A 67 -12.08 4.06 -2.21
C LEU A 67 -12.14 4.35 -3.71
N VAL A 68 -13.13 3.82 -4.44
CA VAL A 68 -13.30 4.05 -5.88
C VAL A 68 -13.42 5.56 -6.19
N LEU A 69 -14.25 6.27 -5.43
CA LEU A 69 -14.52 7.70 -5.64
C LEU A 69 -13.35 8.59 -5.25
N LEU A 70 -12.55 8.19 -4.25
CA LEU A 70 -11.43 8.98 -3.70
C LEU A 70 -10.07 8.62 -4.31
N ALA A 71 -9.95 7.48 -5.00
CA ALA A 71 -8.72 7.08 -5.69
C ALA A 71 -8.39 8.02 -6.87
N ARG A 72 -9.40 8.47 -7.63
CA ARG A 72 -9.24 9.45 -8.73
C ARG A 72 -10.29 10.56 -8.70
N PRO A 73 -10.23 11.48 -7.73
CA PRO A 73 -11.23 12.52 -7.62
C PRO A 73 -10.99 13.57 -8.71
N ARG A 74 -11.77 13.49 -9.80
CA ARG A 74 -11.73 14.51 -10.88
C ARG A 74 -12.73 15.65 -10.68
N ARG A 75 -13.79 15.43 -9.90
CA ARG A 75 -14.88 16.41 -9.70
C ARG A 75 -15.29 16.50 -8.23
N LEU A 76 -15.75 17.67 -7.81
CA LEU A 76 -16.20 17.93 -6.43
C LEU A 76 -17.32 16.99 -5.96
N PRO A 77 -18.38 16.68 -6.75
CA PRO A 77 -19.46 15.79 -6.31
C PRO A 77 -18.97 14.37 -5.97
N ALA A 78 -18.04 13.83 -6.77
CA ALA A 78 -17.45 12.52 -6.49
C ALA A 78 -16.66 12.51 -5.17
N ARG A 79 -15.97 13.61 -4.84
CA ARG A 79 -15.26 13.76 -3.55
C ARG A 79 -16.22 13.81 -2.38
N LEU A 80 -17.32 14.55 -2.50
CA LEU A 80 -18.33 14.67 -1.46
C LEU A 80 -19.04 13.32 -1.23
N LEU A 81 -19.44 12.64 -2.30
CA LEU A 81 -20.05 11.32 -2.21
C LEU A 81 -19.07 10.28 -1.63
N GLY A 82 -17.81 10.30 -2.06
CA GLY A 82 -16.76 9.44 -1.49
C GLY A 82 -16.51 9.72 -0.01
N GLY A 83 -16.53 11.00 0.40
CA GLY A 83 -16.45 11.40 1.80
C GLY A 83 -17.65 10.98 2.63
N PHE A 84 -18.86 11.05 2.06
CA PHE A 84 -20.08 10.53 2.70
C PHE A 84 -20.00 9.02 2.91
N CYS A 85 -19.60 8.25 1.89
CA CYS A 85 -19.37 6.80 2.01
C CYS A 85 -18.29 6.48 3.06
N ALA A 86 -17.19 7.24 3.09
CA ALA A 86 -16.16 7.10 4.12
C ALA A 86 -16.69 7.38 5.53
N GLY A 87 -17.56 8.38 5.66
CA GLY A 87 -18.27 8.72 6.90
C GLY A 87 -19.17 7.60 7.39
N ILE A 88 -19.91 6.92 6.50
CA ILE A 88 -20.72 5.74 6.85
C ILE A 88 -19.83 4.62 7.39
N CYS A 89 -18.73 4.29 6.68
CA CYS A 89 -17.76 3.29 7.11
C CYS A 89 -17.20 3.61 8.51
N LEU A 90 -16.87 4.88 8.76
CA LEU A 90 -16.39 5.37 10.06
C LEU A 90 -17.47 5.24 11.15
N ALA A 91 -18.70 5.66 10.86
CA ALA A 91 -19.82 5.65 11.79
C ALA A 91 -20.20 4.23 12.22
N ILE A 92 -20.16 3.26 11.30
CA ILE A 92 -20.42 1.84 11.62
C ILE A 92 -19.40 1.33 12.63
N GLY A 93 -18.10 1.59 12.40
CA GLY A 93 -17.04 1.20 13.33
C GLY A 93 -17.15 1.89 14.69
N ALA A 94 -17.32 3.22 14.68
CA ALA A 94 -17.42 4.04 15.89
C ALA A 94 -18.67 3.68 16.72
N GLY A 95 -19.83 3.55 16.08
CA GLY A 95 -21.08 3.18 16.74
C GLY A 95 -21.00 1.79 17.37
N THR A 96 -20.45 0.82 16.65
CA THR A 96 -20.27 -0.55 17.19
C THR A 96 -19.32 -0.56 18.39
N LEU A 97 -18.21 0.18 18.34
CA LEU A 97 -17.30 0.29 19.50
C LEU A 97 -17.95 1.01 20.69
N ALA A 98 -18.75 2.04 20.45
CA ALA A 98 -19.49 2.74 21.49
C ALA A 98 -20.48 1.79 22.19
N GLN A 99 -21.16 0.91 21.44
CA GLN A 99 -22.03 -0.14 22.02
C GLN A 99 -21.27 -1.07 22.97
N TYR A 100 -20.04 -1.44 22.63
CA TYR A 100 -19.18 -2.25 23.51
C TYR A 100 -18.69 -1.48 24.73
N LEU A 101 -18.27 -0.21 24.56
CA LEU A 101 -17.64 0.57 25.63
C LEU A 101 -18.65 1.07 26.67
N PHE A 102 -19.84 1.46 26.23
CA PHE A 102 -20.89 2.02 27.09
C PHE A 102 -21.95 0.99 27.48
N GLY A 103 -21.92 -0.23 26.90
CA GLY A 103 -22.94 -1.25 27.15
C GLY A 103 -24.32 -0.89 26.62
N VAL A 104 -24.42 0.10 25.72
CA VAL A 104 -25.67 0.55 25.11
C VAL A 104 -25.96 -0.27 23.85
N ASP A 105 -27.23 -0.53 23.57
CA ASP A 105 -27.67 -1.03 22.26
C ASP A 105 -28.16 0.15 21.41
N LEU A 106 -27.46 0.40 20.29
CA LEU A 106 -27.85 1.43 19.33
C LEU A 106 -28.79 0.89 18.24
N GLY A 107 -29.06 -0.42 18.23
CA GLY A 107 -29.89 -1.08 17.22
C GLY A 107 -29.24 -1.16 15.84
N ILE A 108 -27.96 -0.80 15.69
CA ILE A 108 -27.25 -0.76 14.40
C ILE A 108 -27.07 -2.18 13.83
N ASP A 109 -26.92 -3.16 14.71
CA ASP A 109 -26.62 -4.54 14.33
C ASP A 109 -27.82 -5.25 13.68
N GLU A 110 -29.04 -4.81 13.97
CA GLU A 110 -30.29 -5.37 13.45
C GLU A 110 -31.05 -4.43 12.48
N LEU A 111 -30.49 -3.25 12.19
CA LEU A 111 -31.15 -2.24 11.37
C LEU A 111 -31.46 -2.72 9.95
N LEU A 112 -30.58 -3.53 9.36
CA LEU A 112 -30.69 -4.05 8.00
C LEU A 112 -31.46 -5.38 7.96
N PHE A 113 -31.06 -6.31 8.83
CA PHE A 113 -31.65 -7.64 8.92
C PHE A 113 -31.61 -8.10 10.37
N ARG A 114 -32.65 -8.81 10.80
CA ARG A 114 -32.70 -9.45 12.12
C ARG A 114 -32.15 -10.85 12.02
N GLU A 115 -31.21 -11.18 12.89
CA GLU A 115 -30.62 -12.50 12.96
C GLU A 115 -31.25 -13.29 14.11
N PRO A 116 -31.82 -14.47 13.86
CA PRO A 116 -32.27 -15.33 14.95
C PRO A 116 -31.05 -15.75 15.79
N PRO A 117 -31.18 -15.80 17.13
CA PRO A 117 -30.06 -16.11 18.01
C PRO A 117 -29.44 -17.46 17.63
N GLN A 118 -28.18 -17.43 17.17
CA GLN A 118 -27.43 -18.63 16.83
C GLN A 118 -26.97 -19.36 18.11
N ALA A 119 -26.85 -20.69 18.04
CA ALA A 119 -26.47 -21.55 19.18
C ALA A 119 -25.02 -21.37 19.67
N PHE A 120 -24.19 -20.55 18.99
CA PHE A 120 -22.82 -20.28 19.42
C PHE A 120 -22.79 -19.21 20.52
N ALA A 121 -22.31 -19.59 21.70
CA ALA A 121 -22.18 -18.75 22.88
C ALA A 121 -21.23 -17.57 22.63
N SER A 122 -21.79 -16.40 22.28
CA SER A 122 -21.13 -15.10 22.35
C SER A 122 -21.98 -14.15 23.20
N LEU A 123 -21.34 -13.22 23.91
CA LEU A 123 -22.00 -12.20 24.72
C LEU A 123 -22.88 -11.25 23.90
N ALA A 124 -22.62 -11.13 22.59
CA ALA A 124 -23.36 -10.25 21.70
C ALA A 124 -23.50 -10.92 20.31
N PRO A 125 -24.35 -11.95 20.18
CA PRO A 125 -24.40 -12.82 19.00
C PRO A 125 -24.70 -12.07 17.70
N THR A 126 -25.48 -10.99 17.77
CA THR A 126 -25.89 -10.19 16.61
C THR A 126 -24.86 -9.11 16.26
N ARG A 127 -23.95 -8.76 17.17
CA ARG A 127 -23.04 -7.63 16.99
C ARG A 127 -21.81 -7.99 16.18
N MET A 128 -21.30 -7.02 15.42
CA MET A 128 -20.02 -7.17 14.74
C MET A 128 -18.87 -7.31 15.76
N HIS A 129 -17.89 -8.17 15.47
CA HIS A 129 -16.73 -8.39 16.33
C HIS A 129 -15.96 -7.08 16.62
N PRO A 130 -15.48 -6.82 17.86
CA PRO A 130 -14.84 -5.55 18.22
C PRO A 130 -13.60 -5.22 17.39
N THR A 131 -12.81 -6.23 16.96
CA THR A 131 -11.66 -5.98 16.07
C THR A 131 -12.10 -5.53 14.68
N SER A 132 -13.23 -6.02 14.16
CA SER A 132 -13.80 -5.55 12.90
C SER A 132 -14.32 -4.13 13.02
N ALA A 133 -14.98 -3.80 14.14
CA ALA A 133 -15.44 -2.45 14.43
C ALA A 133 -14.27 -1.45 14.48
N PHE A 134 -13.18 -1.82 15.16
CA PHE A 134 -11.95 -1.03 15.19
C PHE A 134 -11.31 -0.90 13.81
N ALA A 135 -11.24 -1.98 13.03
CA ALA A 135 -10.74 -1.92 11.65
C ALA A 135 -11.60 -1.01 10.76
N PHE A 136 -12.93 -0.99 10.91
CA PHE A 136 -13.81 -0.03 10.21
C PHE A 136 -13.62 1.41 10.67
N LEU A 137 -13.46 1.66 11.98
CA LEU A 137 -13.15 2.99 12.51
C LEU A 137 -11.86 3.52 11.87
N LEU A 138 -10.79 2.72 11.88
CA LEU A 138 -9.51 3.08 11.28
C LEU A 138 -9.65 3.27 9.76
N SER A 139 -10.30 2.35 9.05
CA SER A 139 -10.50 2.41 7.59
C SER A 139 -11.31 3.63 7.16
N GLY A 140 -12.45 3.90 7.81
CA GLY A 140 -13.27 5.07 7.55
C GLY A 140 -12.51 6.36 7.84
N SER A 141 -11.73 6.40 8.93
CA SER A 141 -10.89 7.56 9.25
C SER A 141 -9.80 7.79 8.20
N ALA A 142 -9.19 6.72 7.67
CA ALA A 142 -8.18 6.80 6.62
C ALA A 142 -8.79 7.31 5.30
N LEU A 143 -9.95 6.80 4.92
CA LEU A 143 -10.70 7.24 3.73
C LEU A 143 -11.14 8.71 3.85
N CYS A 144 -11.65 9.15 5.01
CA CYS A 144 -12.02 10.57 5.24
C CYS A 144 -10.83 11.52 5.04
N ARG A 145 -9.61 11.10 5.40
CA ARG A 145 -8.39 11.90 5.18
C ARG A 145 -8.04 12.09 3.70
N LEU A 146 -8.51 11.21 2.81
CA LEU A 146 -8.31 11.34 1.35
C LEU A 146 -9.21 12.40 0.72
N VAL A 147 -10.34 12.76 1.36
CA VAL A 147 -11.31 13.74 0.83
C VAL A 147 -10.65 15.10 0.59
N GLY A 148 -9.82 15.55 1.54
CA GLY A 148 -9.13 16.84 1.47
C GLY A 148 -7.96 16.88 0.49
N GLY A 149 -7.48 15.74 -0.02
CA GLY A 149 -6.34 15.66 -0.94
C GLY A 149 -5.00 16.12 -0.35
N ARG A 150 -4.93 16.38 0.96
CA ARG A 150 -3.71 16.87 1.62
C ARG A 150 -2.66 15.76 1.69
N VAL A 151 -1.41 16.10 1.36
CA VAL A 151 -0.26 15.16 1.41
C VAL A 151 -0.12 14.55 2.81
N HIS A 152 -0.17 15.37 3.86
CA HIS A 152 -0.09 14.90 5.25
C HIS A 152 -1.22 13.93 5.61
N GLY A 153 -2.46 14.24 5.20
CA GLY A 153 -3.61 13.36 5.42
C GLY A 153 -3.45 12.00 4.74
N SER A 154 -2.90 11.98 3.52
CA SER A 154 -2.64 10.74 2.77
C SER A 154 -1.56 9.88 3.43
N ARG A 155 -0.50 10.49 3.99
CA ARG A 155 0.53 9.76 4.75
C ARG A 155 -0.04 9.09 6.01
N LEU A 156 -0.83 9.84 6.77
CA LEU A 156 -1.51 9.28 7.96
C LEU A 156 -2.50 8.18 7.59
N ALA A 157 -3.22 8.32 6.47
CA ALA A 157 -4.13 7.30 5.97
C ALA A 157 -3.38 5.99 5.63
N GLN A 158 -2.23 6.06 4.95
CA GLN A 158 -1.39 4.88 4.68
C GLN A 158 -0.90 4.21 5.97
N GLY A 159 -0.40 4.99 6.93
CA GLY A 159 0.02 4.45 8.23
C GLY A 159 -1.12 3.78 9.00
N THR A 160 -2.32 4.38 8.96
CA THR A 160 -3.53 3.82 9.56
C THR A 160 -3.93 2.50 8.90
N MET A 161 -3.88 2.43 7.57
CA MET A 161 -4.21 1.19 6.85
C MET A 161 -3.16 0.10 7.01
N LEU A 162 -1.90 0.42 7.30
CA LEU A 162 -0.94 -0.60 7.71
C LEU A 162 -1.37 -1.28 9.02
N VAL A 163 -1.90 -0.53 9.98
CA VAL A 163 -2.43 -1.11 11.23
C VAL A 163 -3.61 -2.03 10.92
N VAL A 164 -4.54 -1.60 10.05
CA VAL A 164 -5.67 -2.44 9.60
C VAL A 164 -5.18 -3.70 8.89
N LEU A 165 -4.17 -3.57 8.02
CA LEU A 165 -3.56 -4.70 7.32
C LEU A 165 -2.89 -5.68 8.29
N THR A 166 -2.22 -5.19 9.34
CA THR A 166 -1.65 -6.04 10.39
C THR A 166 -2.73 -6.77 11.18
N ILE A 167 -3.83 -6.10 11.54
CA ILE A 167 -4.99 -6.75 12.21
C ILE A 167 -5.55 -7.86 11.33
N ALA A 168 -5.72 -7.58 10.03
CA ALA A 168 -6.20 -8.57 9.07
C ALA A 168 -5.21 -9.74 8.92
N LEU A 169 -3.90 -9.47 8.85
CA LEU A 169 -2.87 -10.49 8.76
C LEU A 169 -2.85 -11.40 10.01
N ILE A 170 -2.92 -10.83 11.22
CA ILE A 170 -2.99 -11.61 12.47
C ILE A 170 -4.23 -12.53 12.45
N THR A 171 -5.37 -12.00 12.02
CA THR A 171 -6.61 -12.80 11.95
C THR A 171 -6.51 -13.90 10.90
N LEU A 172 -5.92 -13.61 9.73
CA LEU A 172 -5.70 -14.59 8.67
C LEU A 172 -4.75 -15.71 9.14
N LEU A 173 -3.69 -15.35 9.86
CA LEU A 173 -2.78 -16.31 10.49
C LEU A 173 -3.50 -17.18 11.54
N GLY A 174 -4.42 -16.60 12.31
CA GLY A 174 -5.28 -17.35 13.24
C GLY A 174 -6.07 -18.44 12.52
N TYR A 175 -6.68 -18.13 11.38
CA TYR A 175 -7.37 -19.10 10.52
C TYR A 175 -6.39 -20.13 9.92
N LEU A 176 -5.28 -19.68 9.34
CA LEU A 176 -4.31 -20.54 8.63
C LEU A 176 -3.64 -21.54 9.57
N TYR A 177 -3.21 -21.07 10.73
CA TYR A 177 -2.55 -21.91 11.74
C TYR A 177 -3.57 -22.61 12.63
N GLY A 178 -4.87 -22.35 12.49
CA GLY A 178 -5.96 -22.93 13.30
C GLY A 178 -5.77 -22.73 14.80
N VAL A 179 -5.19 -21.59 15.21
CA VAL A 179 -4.87 -21.30 16.61
C VAL A 179 -6.15 -21.01 17.36
N ARG A 180 -6.61 -22.00 18.13
CA ARG A 180 -7.84 -21.91 18.92
C ARG A 180 -7.72 -20.90 20.06
N GLU A 181 -6.53 -20.53 20.53
CA GLU A 181 -6.39 -19.46 21.53
C GLU A 181 -6.65 -18.05 20.97
N PHE A 182 -6.49 -17.81 19.66
CA PHE A 182 -7.06 -16.60 19.03
C PHE A 182 -8.58 -16.65 18.98
N HIS A 183 -9.16 -17.86 19.08
CA HIS A 183 -10.58 -18.07 19.32
C HIS A 183 -10.93 -17.90 20.83
N GLY A 184 -9.92 -17.66 21.68
CA GLY A 184 -9.96 -17.53 23.14
C GLY A 184 -10.38 -16.15 23.67
N LEU A 185 -10.55 -15.14 22.81
CA LEU A 185 -11.55 -14.07 23.05
C LEU A 185 -12.98 -14.65 22.90
N ALA A 186 -13.21 -15.90 23.32
CA ALA A 186 -14.39 -16.73 23.10
C ALA A 186 -15.70 -16.05 23.51
N ARG A 187 -15.62 -15.01 24.35
CA ARG A 187 -16.75 -14.14 24.73
C ARG A 187 -17.33 -13.32 23.56
N TYR A 188 -16.56 -12.92 22.55
CA TYR A 188 -17.00 -11.98 21.50
C TYR A 188 -17.08 -12.59 20.08
N GLY A 189 -16.81 -13.89 19.93
CA GLY A 189 -16.80 -14.57 18.62
C GLY A 189 -15.48 -14.38 17.84
N GLN A 190 -15.49 -14.61 16.53
CA GLN A 190 -14.34 -14.37 15.64
C GLN A 190 -14.72 -13.41 14.51
N MET A 191 -13.75 -12.65 14.01
CA MET A 191 -13.93 -11.91 12.77
C MET A 191 -14.03 -12.89 11.59
N ALA A 192 -15.10 -12.82 10.81
CA ALA A 192 -15.34 -13.72 9.68
C ALA A 192 -14.18 -13.71 8.67
N LEU A 193 -13.91 -14.85 8.03
CA LEU A 193 -12.78 -15.01 7.09
C LEU A 193 -12.84 -14.00 5.93
N HIS A 194 -14.01 -13.83 5.32
CA HIS A 194 -14.20 -12.89 4.21
C HIS A 194 -14.16 -11.43 4.65
N THR A 195 -14.51 -11.11 5.90
CA THR A 195 -14.24 -9.79 6.49
C THR A 195 -12.72 -9.51 6.54
N THR A 196 -11.92 -10.50 6.94
CA THR A 196 -10.45 -10.39 6.94
C THR A 196 -9.88 -10.15 5.55
N VAL A 197 -10.39 -10.86 4.55
CA VAL A 197 -10.03 -10.66 3.14
C VAL A 197 -10.45 -9.26 2.68
N GLY A 198 -11.68 -8.84 3.00
CA GLY A 198 -12.19 -7.50 2.68
C GLY A 198 -11.30 -6.38 3.21
N PHE A 199 -10.86 -6.47 4.47
CA PHE A 199 -9.94 -5.48 5.04
C PHE A 199 -8.55 -5.53 4.39
N THR A 200 -8.03 -6.73 4.09
CA THR A 200 -6.77 -6.87 3.36
C THR A 200 -6.82 -6.16 2.00
N VAL A 201 -7.87 -6.44 1.22
CA VAL A 201 -8.09 -5.87 -0.11
C VAL A 201 -8.30 -4.35 -0.01
N LEU A 202 -9.08 -3.87 0.95
CA LEU A 202 -9.32 -2.44 1.18
C LEU A 202 -8.03 -1.70 1.56
N SER A 203 -7.22 -2.28 2.45
CA SER A 203 -5.91 -1.74 2.84
C SER A 203 -4.96 -1.61 1.66
N ILE A 204 -4.79 -2.68 0.87
CA ILE A 204 -3.95 -2.65 -0.33
C ILE A 204 -4.48 -1.62 -1.33
N GLY A 205 -5.80 -1.59 -1.54
CA GLY A 205 -6.44 -0.62 -2.43
C GLY A 205 -6.19 0.83 -2.02
N LEU A 206 -6.30 1.15 -0.72
CA LEU A 206 -6.01 2.50 -0.21
C LEU A 206 -4.54 2.87 -0.39
N LEU A 207 -3.61 1.94 -0.12
CA LEU A 207 -2.19 2.15 -0.37
C LEU A 207 -1.95 2.48 -1.86
N CYS A 208 -2.61 1.77 -2.78
CA CYS A 208 -2.51 2.03 -4.22
C CYS A 208 -3.19 3.34 -4.69
N ALA A 209 -4.07 3.96 -3.89
CA ALA A 209 -4.85 5.14 -4.29
C ALA A 209 -4.02 6.44 -4.40
N ARG A 210 -2.91 6.53 -3.65
CA ARG A 210 -1.97 7.66 -3.65
C ARG A 210 -0.53 7.14 -3.73
N PRO A 211 -0.10 6.62 -4.90
CA PRO A 211 1.21 6.00 -5.04
C PRO A 211 2.38 6.98 -5.00
N ASP A 212 2.08 8.28 -5.15
CA ASP A 212 2.99 9.42 -5.18
C ASP A 212 3.35 9.98 -3.80
N VAL A 213 2.65 9.54 -2.74
CA VAL A 213 2.81 10.05 -1.37
C VAL A 213 3.19 8.95 -0.39
N GLY A 214 3.97 9.31 0.64
CA GLY A 214 4.22 8.46 1.81
C GLY A 214 5.18 7.32 1.52
N MET A 215 4.79 6.10 1.87
CA MET A 215 5.64 4.90 1.72
C MET A 215 5.64 4.34 0.29
N MET A 216 4.58 4.62 -0.47
CA MET A 216 4.38 4.02 -1.79
C MET A 216 5.42 4.39 -2.85
N PRO A 217 5.95 5.63 -2.90
CA PRO A 217 7.05 5.96 -3.79
C PRO A 217 8.29 5.07 -3.57
N ALA A 218 8.57 4.71 -2.31
CA ALA A 218 9.68 3.84 -1.97
C ALA A 218 9.46 2.39 -2.42
N ILE A 219 8.21 1.91 -2.49
CA ILE A 219 7.87 0.53 -2.87
C ILE A 219 7.69 0.40 -4.40
N VAL A 220 6.98 1.35 -5.01
CA VAL A 220 6.55 1.31 -6.41
C VAL A 220 7.56 1.99 -7.34
N GLY A 221 8.41 2.87 -6.84
CA GLY A 221 9.40 3.59 -7.65
C GLY A 221 10.33 2.68 -8.47
N ALA A 222 11.03 3.28 -9.42
CA ALA A 222 12.05 2.60 -10.23
C ALA A 222 13.46 2.68 -9.60
N GLY A 223 13.60 3.39 -8.48
CA GLY A 223 14.89 3.62 -7.82
C GLY A 223 15.46 2.37 -7.14
N ALA A 224 16.73 2.46 -6.75
CA ALA A 224 17.43 1.39 -6.03
C ALA A 224 16.70 0.97 -4.75
N GLY A 225 16.17 1.93 -3.98
CA GLY A 225 15.36 1.65 -2.79
C GLY A 225 14.14 0.78 -3.07
N SER A 226 13.46 0.98 -4.21
CA SER A 226 12.30 0.16 -4.60
C SER A 226 12.68 -1.22 -5.09
N ARG A 227 13.83 -1.36 -5.75
CA ARG A 227 14.39 -2.67 -6.11
C ARG A 227 14.74 -3.51 -4.89
N ILE A 228 15.18 -2.86 -3.80
CA ILE A 228 15.45 -3.50 -2.50
C ILE A 228 14.15 -3.80 -1.75
N ALA A 229 13.23 -2.83 -1.68
CA ALA A 229 12.05 -2.90 -0.84
C ALA A 229 11.10 -4.04 -1.26
N ARG A 230 10.87 -4.25 -2.55
CA ARG A 230 9.90 -5.26 -3.05
C ARG A 230 10.25 -6.71 -2.63
N PRO A 231 11.44 -7.25 -2.91
CA PRO A 231 11.78 -8.61 -2.50
C PRO A 231 11.87 -8.75 -0.99
N LEU A 232 12.33 -7.72 -0.26
CA LEU A 232 12.35 -7.75 1.20
C LEU A 232 10.95 -7.74 1.81
N LEU A 233 10.03 -6.91 1.32
CA LEU A 233 8.65 -6.88 1.79
C LEU A 233 7.92 -8.19 1.48
N LEU A 234 8.07 -8.72 0.27
CA LEU A 234 7.49 -10.01 -0.11
C LEU A 234 8.10 -11.15 0.70
N GLY A 235 9.42 -11.21 0.82
CA GLY A 235 10.13 -12.20 1.63
C GLY A 235 9.71 -12.12 3.09
N ALA A 236 9.67 -10.92 3.67
CA ALA A 236 9.33 -10.73 5.07
C ALA A 236 7.89 -11.04 5.44
N THR A 237 7.00 -11.02 4.46
CA THR A 237 5.60 -11.41 4.65
C THR A 237 5.41 -12.89 4.34
N ILE A 238 5.84 -13.36 3.17
CA ILE A 238 5.54 -14.71 2.66
C ILE A 238 6.34 -15.78 3.40
N VAL A 239 7.64 -15.57 3.63
CA VAL A 239 8.51 -16.60 4.22
C VAL A 239 8.02 -17.01 5.61
N PRO A 240 7.79 -16.10 6.58
CA PRO A 240 7.33 -16.51 7.91
C PRO A 240 5.95 -17.17 7.89
N ILE A 241 5.05 -16.76 6.98
CA ILE A 241 3.72 -17.36 6.82
C ILE A 241 3.83 -18.81 6.35
N VAL A 242 4.61 -19.05 5.29
CA VAL A 242 4.78 -20.39 4.71
C VAL A 242 5.54 -21.31 5.66
N VAL A 243 6.66 -20.84 6.22
CA VAL A 243 7.45 -21.61 7.19
C VAL A 243 6.60 -21.95 8.41
N GLY A 244 5.89 -20.98 8.99
CA GLY A 244 5.02 -21.23 10.13
C GLY A 244 3.89 -22.21 9.82
N ALA A 245 3.29 -22.16 8.63
CA ALA A 245 2.27 -23.12 8.21
C ALA A 245 2.81 -24.55 8.14
N VAL A 246 4.00 -24.72 7.53
CA VAL A 246 4.68 -26.03 7.45
C VAL A 246 5.06 -26.54 8.84
N VAL A 247 5.63 -25.70 9.70
CA VAL A 247 6.00 -26.09 11.06
C VAL A 247 4.76 -26.49 11.87
N MET A 248 3.71 -25.67 11.83
CA MET A 248 2.46 -25.95 12.54
C MET A 248 1.80 -27.26 12.06
N HIS A 249 1.83 -27.53 10.76
CA HIS A 249 1.32 -28.79 10.20
C HIS A 249 2.06 -29.99 10.79
N ASN A 250 3.39 -29.96 10.83
CA ASN A 250 4.20 -31.06 11.36
C ASN A 250 4.07 -31.21 12.88
N LEU A 251 4.03 -30.10 13.62
CA LEU A 251 3.80 -30.09 15.07
C LEU A 251 2.48 -30.80 15.42
N ARG A 252 1.42 -30.56 14.65
CA ARG A 252 0.10 -31.20 14.86
C ARG A 252 0.08 -32.70 14.60
N HIS A 253 0.96 -33.21 13.76
CA HIS A 253 1.09 -34.65 13.49
C HIS A 253 2.09 -35.33 14.44
N GLY A 254 2.55 -34.64 15.49
CA GLY A 254 3.43 -35.20 16.51
C GLY A 254 4.87 -35.41 16.05
N ALA A 255 5.31 -34.78 14.95
CA ALA A 255 6.66 -34.94 14.42
C ALA A 255 7.76 -34.45 15.38
N TYR A 256 7.44 -33.49 16.25
CA TYR A 256 8.34 -32.90 17.24
C TYR A 256 7.58 -32.12 18.32
N GLY A 257 8.26 -31.78 19.42
CA GLY A 257 7.72 -30.94 20.50
C GLY A 257 7.66 -29.44 20.16
N GLN A 258 6.91 -28.67 20.97
CA GLN A 258 6.68 -27.23 20.75
C GLN A 258 7.97 -26.38 20.78
N GLU A 259 8.91 -26.70 21.67
CA GLU A 259 10.19 -25.99 21.77
C GLU A 259 11.03 -26.18 20.50
N PHE A 260 11.09 -27.40 19.99
CA PHE A 260 11.78 -27.70 18.73
C PHE A 260 11.08 -27.05 17.53
N ALA A 261 9.74 -26.99 17.53
CA ALA A 261 8.96 -26.28 16.52
C ALA A 261 9.33 -24.79 16.45
N LEU A 262 9.45 -24.14 17.61
CA LEU A 262 9.85 -22.74 17.68
C LEU A 262 11.28 -22.55 17.16
N ALA A 263 12.22 -23.40 17.59
CA ALA A 263 13.61 -23.34 17.16
C ALA A 263 13.75 -23.52 15.64
N ILE A 264 13.11 -24.55 15.07
CA ILE A 264 13.18 -24.82 13.62
C ILE A 264 12.46 -23.74 12.81
N GLN A 265 11.36 -23.16 13.32
CA GLN A 265 10.69 -22.04 12.66
C GLN A 265 11.60 -20.82 12.56
N VAL A 266 12.27 -20.45 13.66
CA VAL A 266 13.22 -19.33 13.66
C VAL A 266 14.41 -19.63 12.73
N ALA A 267 14.99 -20.83 12.83
CA ALA A 267 16.12 -21.24 12.01
C ALA A 267 15.79 -21.22 10.51
N LEU A 268 14.66 -21.81 10.09
CA LEU A 268 14.21 -21.82 8.70
C LEU A 268 13.91 -20.41 8.19
N THR A 269 13.28 -19.57 9.02
CA THR A 269 12.99 -18.18 8.66
C THR A 269 14.29 -17.41 8.38
N VAL A 270 15.29 -17.51 9.28
CA VAL A 270 16.62 -16.89 9.09
C VAL A 270 17.31 -17.46 7.86
N ALA A 271 17.31 -18.78 7.69
CA ALA A 271 17.93 -19.45 6.55
C ALA A 271 17.34 -19.02 5.20
N CYS A 272 16.02 -18.76 5.14
CA CYS A 272 15.36 -18.24 3.94
C CYS A 272 15.64 -16.74 3.70
N PHE A 273 15.84 -15.93 4.75
CA PHE A 273 16.16 -14.51 4.57
C PHE A 273 17.59 -14.27 4.10
N LEU A 274 18.57 -15.07 4.54
CA LEU A 274 19.97 -14.92 4.15
C LEU A 274 20.18 -14.83 2.62
N PRO A 275 19.69 -15.76 1.79
CA PRO A 275 19.87 -15.68 0.33
C PRO A 275 19.14 -14.47 -0.27
N ILE A 276 17.97 -14.09 0.26
CA ILE A 276 17.25 -12.89 -0.20
C ILE A 276 18.10 -11.64 0.06
N ILE A 277 18.67 -11.51 1.26
CA ILE A 277 19.55 -10.40 1.63
C ILE A 277 20.79 -10.37 0.75
N CYS A 278 21.44 -11.52 0.53
CA CYS A 278 22.61 -11.61 -0.35
C CYS A 278 22.29 -11.22 -1.80
N LEU A 279 21.18 -11.72 -2.35
CA LEU A 279 20.74 -11.37 -3.72
C LEU A 279 20.47 -9.86 -3.85
N VAL A 280 19.76 -9.29 -2.87
CA VAL A 280 19.48 -7.86 -2.82
C VAL A 280 20.78 -7.04 -2.72
N ALA A 281 21.74 -7.47 -1.90
CA ALA A 281 23.04 -6.82 -1.77
C ALA A 281 23.85 -6.87 -3.07
N VAL A 282 23.88 -8.02 -3.77
CA VAL A 282 24.57 -8.15 -5.07
C VAL A 282 23.94 -7.26 -6.12
N VAL A 283 22.61 -7.25 -6.22
CA VAL A 283 21.89 -6.39 -7.18
C VAL A 283 22.11 -4.91 -6.86
N LEU A 284 22.14 -4.55 -5.58
CA LEU A 284 22.40 -3.18 -5.14
C LEU A 284 23.82 -2.73 -5.49
N ASN A 285 24.84 -3.55 -5.18
CA ASN A 285 26.24 -3.23 -5.47
C ASN A 285 26.48 -3.10 -6.97
N ARG A 286 25.87 -3.97 -7.80
CA ARG A 286 25.93 -3.85 -9.26
C ARG A 286 25.27 -2.56 -9.76
N SER A 287 24.12 -2.20 -9.19
CA SER A 287 23.43 -0.95 -9.52
C SER A 287 24.23 0.29 -9.14
N ASP A 288 24.92 0.26 -8.00
CA ASP A 288 25.72 1.39 -7.54
C ASP A 288 27.01 1.54 -8.35
N ALA A 289 27.67 0.41 -8.68
CA ALA A 289 28.81 0.40 -9.58
C ALA A 289 28.48 0.94 -10.97
N ALA A 290 27.34 0.56 -11.55
CA ALA A 290 26.89 1.08 -12.84
C ALA A 290 26.59 2.59 -12.79
N ARG A 291 26.03 3.07 -11.67
CA ARG A 291 25.79 4.50 -11.46
C ARG A 291 27.11 5.28 -11.37
N LEU A 292 28.08 4.78 -10.61
CA LEU A 292 29.38 5.42 -10.47
C LEU A 292 30.16 5.46 -11.80
N ALA A 293 30.03 4.44 -12.65
CA ALA A 293 30.61 4.45 -13.99
C ALA A 293 29.99 5.56 -14.86
N SER A 294 28.66 5.65 -14.91
CA SER A 294 27.97 6.71 -15.66
C SER A 294 28.30 8.13 -15.16
N GLU A 295 28.47 8.30 -13.84
CA GLU A 295 28.90 9.58 -13.27
C GLU A 295 30.35 9.93 -13.66
N ARG A 296 31.24 8.95 -13.84
CA ARG A 296 32.60 9.16 -14.35
C ARG A 296 32.61 9.54 -15.82
N ASP A 297 31.90 8.79 -16.66
CA ASP A 297 31.80 9.08 -18.10
C ASP A 297 31.27 10.49 -18.35
N LEU A 298 30.28 10.91 -17.56
CA LEU A 298 29.72 12.26 -17.62
C LEU A 298 30.75 13.33 -17.23
N ARG A 299 31.55 13.09 -16.20
CA ARG A 299 32.61 14.01 -15.77
C ARG A 299 33.71 14.12 -16.81
N GLU A 300 34.10 13.01 -17.42
CA GLU A 300 35.12 12.98 -18.48
C GLU A 300 34.62 13.74 -19.72
N ALA A 301 33.37 13.51 -20.14
CA ALA A 301 32.77 14.25 -21.24
C ALA A 301 32.66 15.75 -20.97
N HIS A 302 32.32 16.14 -19.73
CA HIS A 302 32.29 17.55 -19.32
C HIS A 302 33.68 18.20 -19.35
N ALA A 303 34.69 17.49 -18.85
CA ALA A 303 36.08 17.98 -18.86
C ALA A 303 36.64 18.10 -20.29
N ASP A 304 36.31 17.18 -21.20
CA ASP A 304 36.68 17.27 -22.62
C ASP A 304 36.00 18.47 -23.29
N LEU A 305 34.70 18.68 -23.00
CA LEU A 305 33.96 19.83 -23.52
C LEU A 305 34.56 21.16 -23.05
N GLU A 306 34.87 21.30 -21.76
CA GLU A 306 35.54 22.50 -21.24
C GLU A 306 36.88 22.75 -21.94
N ARG A 307 37.68 21.69 -22.17
CA ARG A 307 38.95 21.79 -22.88
C ARG A 307 38.77 22.33 -24.30
N ARG A 308 37.83 21.74 -25.05
CA ARG A 308 37.50 22.20 -26.42
C ARG A 308 36.97 23.64 -26.44
N VAL A 309 36.18 24.04 -25.45
CA VAL A 309 35.68 25.42 -25.34
C VAL A 309 36.85 26.39 -25.14
N VAL A 310 37.79 26.07 -24.25
CA VAL A 310 38.98 26.90 -24.03
C VAL A 310 39.83 26.99 -25.30
N GLU A 311 40.12 25.87 -25.94
CA GLU A 311 40.88 25.82 -27.20
C GLU A 311 40.22 26.66 -28.30
N ARG A 312 38.92 26.48 -28.53
CA ARG A 312 38.17 27.24 -29.55
C ARG A 312 38.06 28.72 -29.22
N THR A 313 37.95 29.08 -27.94
CA THR A 313 37.91 30.48 -27.52
C THR A 313 39.27 31.14 -27.75
N ALA A 314 40.38 30.42 -27.51
CA ALA A 314 41.72 30.89 -27.80
C ALA A 314 41.97 31.03 -29.31
N GLU A 315 41.60 30.02 -30.12
CA GLU A 315 41.67 30.08 -31.59
C GLU A 315 40.88 31.26 -32.14
N LEU A 316 39.64 31.45 -31.66
CA LEU A 316 38.78 32.54 -32.09
C LEU A 316 39.39 33.89 -31.70
N SER A 317 39.91 34.03 -30.48
CA SER A 317 40.58 35.25 -30.03
C SER A 317 41.81 35.57 -30.88
N ALA A 318 42.62 34.56 -31.23
CA ALA A 318 43.77 34.71 -32.12
C ALA A 318 43.35 35.10 -33.55
N SER A 319 42.29 34.49 -34.07
CA SER A 319 41.76 34.82 -35.40
C SER A 319 41.19 36.25 -35.45
N VAL A 320 40.44 36.65 -34.43
CA VAL A 320 39.94 38.04 -34.27
C VAL A 320 41.09 39.03 -34.21
N GLU A 321 42.15 38.73 -33.45
CA GLU A 321 43.33 39.60 -33.36
C GLU A 321 44.05 39.72 -34.72
N SER A 322 44.23 38.60 -35.44
CA SER A 322 44.85 38.63 -36.78
C SER A 322 44.06 39.47 -37.80
N LEU A 323 42.71 39.38 -37.75
CA LEU A 323 41.84 40.19 -38.60
C LEU A 323 41.90 41.67 -38.23
N ARG A 324 42.00 41.98 -36.93
CA ARG A 324 42.17 43.35 -36.45
C ARG A 324 43.47 43.96 -36.95
N VAL A 325 44.60 43.26 -36.82
CA VAL A 325 45.90 43.71 -37.33
C VAL A 325 45.87 43.91 -38.85
N ALA A 326 45.27 42.97 -39.60
CA ALA A 326 45.13 43.10 -41.05
C ALA A 326 44.28 44.32 -41.45
N LYS A 327 43.20 44.60 -40.71
CA LYS A 327 42.34 45.77 -40.92
C LYS A 327 43.09 47.08 -40.63
N GLU A 328 43.77 47.18 -39.50
CA GLU A 328 44.59 48.35 -39.14
C GLU A 328 45.68 48.62 -40.19
N GLY A 329 46.34 47.58 -40.70
CA GLY A 329 47.31 47.68 -41.80
C GLY A 329 46.70 48.17 -43.12
N ALA A 330 45.50 47.69 -43.47
CA ALA A 330 44.78 48.16 -44.67
C ALA A 330 44.33 49.62 -44.54
N GLU A 331 43.84 50.04 -43.37
CA GLU A 331 43.47 51.43 -43.09
C GLU A 331 44.69 52.37 -43.19
N ALA A 332 45.84 51.96 -42.63
CA ALA A 332 47.09 52.72 -42.74
C ALA A 332 47.59 52.85 -44.19
N ALA A 333 47.52 51.77 -44.98
CA ALA A 333 47.88 51.79 -46.40
C ALA A 333 46.94 52.71 -47.21
N THR A 334 45.65 52.73 -46.85
CA THR A 334 44.65 53.60 -47.49
C THR A 334 44.90 55.07 -47.15
N GLN A 335 45.23 55.39 -45.90
CA GLN A 335 45.63 56.74 -45.49
C GLN A 335 46.91 57.21 -46.18
N ALA A 336 47.93 56.35 -46.27
CA ALA A 336 49.18 56.67 -46.98
C ALA A 336 48.94 56.95 -48.47
N LYS A 337 48.02 56.22 -49.12
CA LYS A 337 47.64 56.45 -50.51
C LYS A 337 46.85 57.73 -50.71
N SER A 338 46.11 58.21 -49.70
CA SER A 338 45.39 59.49 -49.75
C SER A 338 46.26 60.72 -49.45
N ALA A 339 47.49 60.52 -48.95
CA ALA A 339 48.45 61.58 -48.67
C ALA A 339 49.43 61.85 -49.83
N PHE A 340 49.34 61.06 -50.91
CA PHE A 340 50.01 61.24 -52.19
C PHE A 340 49.03 61.80 -53.22
#